data_AF-A0A370G7R1-F1
#
_entry.id   AF-A0A370G7R1-F1
#
_cell.length_a   1.000
_cell.length_b   1.000
_cell.length_c   1.000
_cell.angle_alpha   90.00
_cell.angle_beta   90.00
_cell.angle_gamma   90.00
#
_symmetry.space_group_name_H-M   'P 1'
#
loop_
_entity.id
_entity.type
_entity.pdbx_description
1 polymer ?
#
loop_
_entity_poly.entity_id
_entity_poly.type
_entity_poly.pdbx_seq_one_letter_code
_entity_poly.pdbx_strand_id
1 'polypeptide(L)'
;MQQMPRSRDMVPAGRNTDTLIGDRLFAGLVRLSGWLMLALLGGLIAVLAWGGLSAWSAFGPGFVWSTAWNPVTQHFGAAAPVFGSVMTTLLALVFAVPLAFGIAFWLVEMAP
;
A
#
# COMPACT_ATOMS: atom_id res chain seq x y z
N MET A 1 32.40 48.67 26.53
CA MET A 1 31.68 47.85 27.52
C MET A 1 30.32 47.50 26.92
N GLN A 2 29.85 46.28 26.71
CA GLN A 2 30.31 44.91 26.93
C GLN A 2 29.51 44.06 25.93
N GLN A 3 30.18 43.33 25.03
CA GLN A 3 29.55 42.23 24.31
C GLN A 3 29.46 41.07 25.31
N MET A 4 28.26 40.53 25.53
CA MET A 4 28.08 39.27 26.25
C MET A 4 27.98 38.13 25.23
N PRO A 5 29.01 37.30 25.04
CA PRO A 5 28.83 36.02 24.38
C PRO A 5 28.03 35.12 25.33
N ARG A 6 26.75 34.87 25.03
CA ARG A 6 26.01 33.80 25.71
C ARG A 6 26.72 32.48 25.41
N SER A 7 27.30 31.91 26.46
CA SER A 7 27.72 30.52 26.50
C SER A 7 26.55 29.67 26.02
N ARG A 8 26.74 28.98 24.90
CA ARG A 8 25.86 27.88 24.51
C ARG A 8 26.20 26.75 25.46
N ASP A 9 25.39 26.61 26.49
CA ASP A 9 25.47 25.49 27.40
C ASP A 9 25.16 24.23 26.56
N MET A 10 26.21 23.52 26.16
CA MET A 10 26.06 22.20 25.56
C MET A 10 25.51 21.29 26.64
N VAL A 11 24.21 21.03 26.59
CA VAL A 11 23.61 19.91 27.33
C VAL A 11 24.33 18.65 26.86
N PRO A 12 25.13 17.98 27.71
CA PRO A 12 25.63 16.67 27.36
C PRO A 12 24.40 15.77 27.45
N ALA A 13 23.78 15.49 26.31
CA ALA A 13 22.77 14.46 26.21
C ALA A 13 23.45 13.15 26.58
N GLY A 14 23.34 12.76 27.86
CA GLY A 14 23.67 11.41 28.29
C GLY A 14 22.85 10.47 27.43
N ARG A 15 23.52 9.79 26.49
CA ARG A 15 22.91 8.72 25.70
C ARG A 15 22.60 7.60 26.67
N ASN A 16 21.40 7.62 27.26
CA ASN A 16 20.90 6.48 28.03
C ASN A 16 20.99 5.26 27.09
N THR A 17 21.72 4.23 27.50
CA THR A 17 21.87 3.00 26.71
C THR A 17 20.52 2.35 26.41
N ASP A 18 19.52 2.61 27.24
CA ASP A 18 18.15 2.14 27.09
C ASP A 18 17.44 2.75 25.86
N THR A 19 17.70 4.01 25.52
CA THR A 19 17.14 4.61 24.29
C THR A 19 17.83 4.06 23.03
N LEU A 20 19.11 3.71 23.11
CA LEU A 20 19.83 3.10 21.98
C LEU A 20 19.34 1.67 21.67
N ILE A 21 18.95 0.91 22.70
CA ILE A 21 18.39 -0.44 22.53
C ILE A 21 16.97 -0.35 21.98
N GLY A 22 16.14 0.54 22.53
CA GLY A 22 14.79 0.80 22.04
C GLY A 22 14.76 1.21 20.57
N ASP A 23 15.62 2.15 20.17
CA ASP A 23 15.74 2.61 18.79
C ASP A 23 16.14 1.48 17.83
N ARG A 24 17.06 0.60 18.24
CA ARG A 24 17.49 -0.55 17.43
C ARG A 24 16.40 -1.60 17.28
N LEU A 25 15.67 -1.89 18.36
CA LEU A 25 14.54 -2.81 18.32
C LEU A 25 13.42 -2.28 17.41
N PHE A 26 13.07 -0.99 17.58
CA PHE A 26 12.07 -0.33 16.74
C PHE A 26 12.47 -0.34 15.27
N ALA A 27 13.71 0.06 14.95
CA ALA A 27 14.21 0.02 13.58
C ALA A 27 14.23 -1.41 13.00
N GLY A 28 14.53 -2.42 13.82
CA GLY A 28 14.45 -3.82 13.46
C GLY A 28 13.03 -4.25 13.11
N LEU A 29 12.05 -3.91 13.95
CA LEU A 29 10.63 -4.20 13.71
C LEU A 29 10.11 -3.54 12.43
N VAL A 30 10.42 -2.26 12.22
CA VAL A 30 9.98 -1.52 11.03
C VAL A 30 10.57 -2.15 9.77
N ARG A 31 11.86 -2.49 9.78
CA ARG A 31 12.51 -3.17 8.64
C ARG A 31 11.92 -4.55 8.41
N LEU A 32 11.68 -5.32 9.47
CA LEU A 32 11.07 -6.64 9.38
C LEU A 32 9.65 -6.55 8.81
N SER A 33 8.86 -5.57 9.24
CA SER A 33 7.52 -5.30 8.71
C SER A 33 7.56 -4.99 7.21
N GLY A 34 8.50 -4.14 6.77
CA GLY A 34 8.71 -3.86 5.35
C GLY A 34 9.08 -5.11 4.55
N TRP A 35 10.05 -5.89 5.03
CA TRP A 35 10.45 -7.16 4.40
C TRP A 35 9.32 -8.18 4.36
N LEU A 36 8.54 -8.29 5.44
CA LEU A 36 7.38 -9.17 5.52
C LEU A 36 6.32 -8.76 4.50
N MET A 37 6.02 -7.47 4.37
CA MET A 37 5.10 -6.96 3.36
C MET A 37 5.56 -7.29 1.93
N LEU A 38 6.85 -7.08 1.64
CA LEU A 38 7.43 -7.43 0.33
C LEU A 38 7.36 -8.95 0.08
N ALA A 39 7.66 -9.77 1.09
CA ALA A 39 7.58 -11.22 0.99
C ALA A 39 6.13 -11.69 0.76
N LEU A 40 5.15 -11.08 1.43
CA LEU A 40 3.73 -11.38 1.24
C LEU A 40 3.25 -10.98 -0.15
N LEU A 41 3.61 -9.79 -0.63
CA LEU A 41 3.31 -9.36 -2.00
C LEU A 41 3.94 -10.29 -3.04
N GLY A 42 5.22 -10.63 -2.87
CA GLY A 42 5.91 -11.58 -3.74
C GLY A 42 5.29 -12.97 -3.72
N GLY A 43 4.94 -13.48 -2.53
CA GLY A 43 4.25 -14.75 -2.35
C GLY A 43 2.86 -14.76 -2.98
N LEU A 44 2.09 -13.68 -2.83
CA LEU A 44 0.79 -13.52 -3.46
C LEU A 44 0.92 -13.59 -5.00
N ILE A 45 1.87 -12.85 -5.57
CA ILE A 45 2.16 -12.88 -7.01
C ILE A 45 2.55 -14.30 -7.44
N ALA A 46 3.40 -14.99 -6.69
CA ALA A 46 3.83 -16.35 -7.02
C ALA A 46 2.66 -17.36 -7.02
N VAL A 47 1.78 -17.30 -6.01
CA VAL A 47 0.59 -18.16 -5.92
C VAL A 47 -0.39 -17.87 -7.06
N LEU A 48 -0.65 -16.59 -7.34
CA LEU A 48 -1.50 -16.16 -8.45
C LEU A 48 -0.93 -16.60 -9.81
N ALA A 49 0.39 -16.46 -10.00
CA ALA A 49 1.06 -16.90 -11.21
C ALA A 49 0.95 -18.42 -11.38
N TRP A 50 1.22 -19.19 -10.33
CA TRP A 50 1.13 -20.66 -10.36
C TRP A 50 -0.30 -21.14 -10.69
N GLY A 51 -1.31 -20.59 -10.02
CA GLY A 51 -2.71 -20.91 -10.31
C GLY A 51 -3.16 -20.42 -11.69
N GLY A 52 -2.72 -19.21 -12.09
CA GLY A 52 -3.05 -18.58 -13.35
C GLY A 52 -2.45 -19.31 -14.57
N LEU A 53 -1.22 -19.82 -14.46
CA LEU A 53 -0.57 -20.64 -15.49
C LEU A 53 -1.35 -21.92 -15.76
N SER A 54 -1.80 -22.61 -14.69
CA SER A 54 -2.64 -23.80 -14.83
C SER A 54 -3.98 -23.46 -15.51
N ALA A 55 -4.63 -22.35 -15.13
CA ALA A 55 -5.86 -21.88 -15.78
C ALA A 55 -5.65 -21.51 -17.26
N TRP A 56 -4.53 -20.85 -17.60
CA TRP A 56 -4.17 -20.53 -18.99
C TRP A 56 -3.99 -21.78 -19.85
N SER A 57 -3.37 -22.83 -19.32
CA SER A 57 -3.22 -24.10 -20.04
C SER A 57 -4.53 -24.86 -20.25
N ALA A 58 -5.50 -24.72 -19.35
CA ALA A 58 -6.79 -25.43 -19.43
C ALA A 58 -7.83 -24.71 -20.31
N PHE A 59 -7.82 -23.37 -20.34
CA PHE A 59 -8.86 -22.58 -21.02
C PHE A 59 -8.35 -21.81 -22.26
N GLY A 60 -7.04 -21.74 -22.48
CA GLY A 60 -6.43 -21.05 -23.63
C GLY A 60 -6.62 -19.53 -23.61
N PRO A 61 -6.23 -18.82 -24.69
CA PRO A 61 -6.29 -17.34 -24.76
C PRO A 61 -7.72 -16.77 -24.71
N GLY A 62 -8.74 -17.59 -24.97
CA GLY A 62 -10.16 -17.22 -24.82
C GLY A 62 -10.59 -16.98 -23.36
N PHE A 63 -9.82 -17.46 -22.38
CA PHE A 63 -10.07 -17.24 -20.95
C PHE A 63 -10.11 -15.75 -20.55
N VAL A 64 -9.31 -14.93 -21.22
CA VAL A 64 -9.18 -13.49 -20.90
C VAL A 64 -10.44 -12.71 -21.30
N TRP A 65 -11.08 -13.09 -22.40
CA TRP A 65 -12.30 -12.44 -22.90
C TRP A 65 -13.59 -13.16 -22.51
N SER A 66 -13.49 -14.40 -22.02
CA SER A 66 -14.67 -15.14 -21.59
C SER A 66 -15.33 -14.46 -20.38
N THR A 67 -16.62 -14.19 -20.51
CA THR A 67 -17.49 -13.74 -19.41
C THR A 67 -18.19 -14.93 -18.73
N ALA A 68 -17.91 -16.16 -19.15
CA ALA A 68 -18.56 -17.34 -18.61
C ALA A 68 -18.15 -17.54 -17.14
N TRP A 69 -19.14 -17.60 -16.27
CA TRP A 69 -18.98 -17.96 -14.87
C TRP A 69 -19.94 -19.13 -14.57
N ASN A 70 -19.49 -20.35 -14.83
CA ASN A 70 -20.26 -21.55 -14.58
C ASN A 70 -19.61 -22.39 -13.46
N PRO A 71 -20.11 -22.27 -12.21
CA PRO A 71 -19.54 -23.01 -11.07
C PRO A 71 -19.80 -24.53 -11.14
N VAL A 72 -20.77 -24.97 -11.95
CA VAL A 72 -21.11 -26.40 -12.10
C VAL A 72 -20.13 -27.09 -13.04
N THR A 73 -19.83 -26.46 -14.19
CA THR A 73 -18.92 -27.03 -15.19
C THR A 73 -17.47 -26.57 -15.00
N GLN A 74 -17.15 -25.87 -13.91
CA GLN A 74 -15.83 -25.31 -13.60
C GLN A 74 -15.25 -24.43 -14.72
N HIS A 75 -16.10 -23.82 -15.55
CA HIS A 75 -15.69 -22.90 -16.59
C HIS A 75 -15.77 -21.46 -16.06
N PHE A 76 -14.60 -20.89 -15.79
CA PHE A 76 -14.47 -19.51 -15.32
C PHE A 76 -13.68 -18.71 -16.34
N GLY A 77 -14.06 -17.46 -16.56
CA GLY A 77 -13.33 -16.50 -17.38
C GLY A 77 -12.80 -15.34 -16.55
N ALA A 78 -11.70 -14.73 -16.99
CA ALA A 78 -11.07 -13.62 -16.28
C ALA A 78 -11.83 -12.29 -16.42
N ALA A 79 -12.64 -12.13 -17.48
CA ALA A 79 -13.28 -10.85 -17.78
C ALA A 79 -14.26 -10.39 -16.68
N ALA A 80 -15.00 -11.33 -16.08
CA ALA A 80 -15.98 -11.02 -15.04
C ALA A 80 -15.35 -10.38 -13.78
N PRO A 81 -14.34 -10.98 -13.11
CA PRO A 81 -13.69 -10.36 -11.95
C PRO A 81 -12.90 -9.08 -12.29
N VAL A 82 -12.32 -8.99 -13.49
CA VAL A 82 -11.63 -7.77 -13.95
C VAL A 82 -12.63 -6.62 -14.08
N PHE A 83 -13.78 -6.86 -14.71
CA PHE A 83 -14.82 -5.84 -14.86
C PHE A 83 -15.32 -5.32 -13.52
N GLY A 84 -15.56 -6.21 -12.55
CA GLY A 84 -15.96 -5.82 -11.19
C GLY A 84 -14.93 -4.93 -10.49
N SER A 85 -13.64 -5.24 -10.65
CA SER A 85 -12.56 -4.45 -10.06
C SER A 85 -12.48 -3.06 -10.69
N VAL A 86 -12.52 -2.97 -12.03
CA VAL A 86 -12.50 -1.70 -12.76
C VAL A 86 -13.72 -0.84 -12.44
N MET A 87 -14.90 -1.45 -12.37
CA MET A 87 -16.10 -0.68 -12.08
C MET A 87 -16.12 -0.18 -10.63
N THR A 88 -15.61 -0.98 -9.69
CA THR A 88 -15.46 -0.56 -8.28
C THR A 88 -14.46 0.59 -8.16
N THR A 89 -13.31 0.53 -8.84
CA THR A 89 -12.32 1.61 -8.79
C THR A 89 -12.83 2.89 -9.45
N LEU A 90 -13.57 2.78 -10.55
CA LEU A 90 -14.23 3.93 -11.18
C LEU A 90 -15.23 4.58 -10.24
N LEU A 91 -16.13 3.80 -9.62
CA LEU A 91 -17.08 4.32 -8.65
C LEU A 91 -16.37 4.96 -7.46
N ALA A 92 -15.32 4.34 -6.94
CA ALA A 92 -14.52 4.90 -5.86
C ALA A 92 -13.92 6.27 -6.24
N LEU A 93 -13.36 6.41 -7.46
CA LEU A 93 -12.81 7.68 -7.95
C LEU A 93 -13.88 8.75 -8.12
N VAL A 94 -15.07 8.39 -8.62
CA VAL A 94 -16.20 9.32 -8.80
C VAL A 94 -16.59 9.99 -7.47
N PHE A 95 -16.51 9.28 -6.35
CA PHE A 95 -16.79 9.86 -5.03
C PHE A 95 -15.55 10.49 -4.37
N ALA A 96 -14.38 9.87 -4.50
CA ALA A 96 -13.15 10.31 -3.85
C ALA A 96 -12.65 11.65 -4.42
N VAL A 97 -12.76 11.86 -5.73
CA VAL A 97 -12.24 13.06 -6.40
C VAL A 97 -12.99 14.33 -5.96
N PRO A 98 -14.34 14.41 -6.03
CA PRO A 98 -15.08 15.59 -5.54
C PRO A 98 -14.86 15.86 -4.06
N LEU A 99 -14.80 14.81 -3.24
CA LEU A 99 -14.54 14.92 -1.80
C LEU A 99 -13.15 15.52 -1.53
N ALA A 100 -12.12 15.03 -2.23
CA ALA A 100 -10.75 15.55 -2.12
C ALA A 100 -10.68 17.04 -2.51
N PHE A 101 -11.34 17.43 -3.60
CA PHE A 101 -11.43 18.84 -4.01
C PHE A 101 -12.18 19.69 -2.99
N GLY A 102 -13.26 19.18 -2.39
CA GLY A 102 -14.01 19.88 -1.34
C GLY A 102 -13.14 20.19 -0.12
N ILE A 103 -12.35 19.22 0.35
CA ILE A 103 -11.43 19.40 1.47
C ILE A 103 -10.30 20.38 1.10
N ALA A 104 -9.74 20.24 -0.11
CA ALA A 104 -8.66 21.13 -0.58
C ALA A 104 -9.12 22.59 -0.67
N PHE A 105 -10.31 22.84 -1.22
CA PHE A 105 -10.87 24.20 -1.30
C PHE A 105 -11.13 24.78 0.09
N TRP A 106 -11.67 23.99 1.01
CA TRP A 106 -11.91 24.43 2.39
C TRP A 106 -10.60 24.81 3.10
N LEU A 107 -9.54 24.01 2.95
CA LEU A 107 -8.23 24.31 3.54
C LEU A 107 -7.62 25.61 2.99
N VAL A 108 -7.80 25.90 1.70
CA VAL A 108 -7.26 27.11 1.06
C VAL A 108 -8.02 28.37 1.47
N GLU A 109 -9.35 28.29 1.57
CA GLU A 109 -10.20 29.48 1.78
C GLU A 109 -10.44 29.78 3.27
N MET A 110 -10.52 28.76 4.13
CA MET A 110 -10.95 28.93 5.53
C MET A 110 -9.82 28.87 6.56
N ALA A 111 -8.61 28.46 6.16
CA ALA A 111 -7.43 28.40 7.03
C ALA A 111 -6.25 29.17 6.41
N PRO A 112 -6.26 30.51 6.44
CA PRO A 112 -5.08 31.31 6.08
C PRO A 112 -3.94 31.16 7.10
#